data_AF-A0A6I7PIF9-F1
#
_entry.id   AF-A0A6I7PIF9-F1
#
_cell.length_a   1.000
_cell.length_b   1.000
_cell.length_c   1.000
_cell.angle_alpha   90.00
_cell.angle_beta   90.00
_cell.angle_gamma   90.00
#
_symmetry.space_group_name_H-M   'P 1'
#
loop_
_entity.id
_entity.type
_entity.pdbx_description
1 polymer ?
#
loop_
_entity_poly.entity_id
_entity_poly.type
_entity_poly.pdbx_seq_one_letter_code
_entity_poly.pdbx_strand_id
1 'polypeptide(L)'
;MTTGNGHSSGGDLALCVVLGGGLQSSPLQSLCHISVLDLPITPGVSVLDHVLGRVEEAHAAASRSLPVRVVYGDPVPRPSKPAARQGLEIEIVREANRWRGPAGVLLDVCDHLPSDANILVIEGARWYGAPIGPLVEAHAQRGAEVTIAQAADRSPAGVYVIRRSSLDPTPRLGFMDLKEQLLGRLLAEGRRIVVHTLATPGTMPLRSLEGYLRAGRVASGSSGEWSVLDPDCEVGEGAVVVSSVIMRGARIEPGAVVARSIVLEGAVIQSGAETVDSVVQPGAVLQPPDPFSDRTGRRGSR
;
A
#
# COMPACT_ATOMS: atom_id res chain seq x y z
N MET A 1 -34.67 -23.19 -30.45
CA MET A 1 -33.91 -21.94 -30.23
C MET A 1 -34.46 -21.29 -28.97
N THR A 2 -33.82 -21.56 -27.84
CA THR A 2 -34.13 -20.94 -26.54
C THR A 2 -32.81 -20.40 -26.01
N THR A 3 -32.54 -19.14 -26.32
CA THR A 3 -31.42 -18.37 -25.78
C THR A 3 -31.70 -18.11 -24.31
N GLY A 4 -31.07 -18.90 -23.43
CA GLY A 4 -31.02 -18.58 -22.02
C GLY A 4 -30.17 -17.33 -21.81
N ASN A 5 -30.82 -16.24 -21.41
CA ASN A 5 -30.16 -15.07 -20.83
C ASN A 5 -29.59 -15.47 -19.47
N GLY A 6 -28.42 -16.11 -19.48
CA GLY A 6 -27.58 -16.22 -18.30
C GLY A 6 -26.91 -14.87 -18.07
N HIS A 7 -27.53 -13.99 -17.29
CA HIS A 7 -26.79 -12.94 -16.61
C HIS A 7 -25.77 -13.66 -15.72
N SER A 8 -24.50 -13.62 -16.09
CA SER A 8 -23.40 -14.21 -15.34
C SER A 8 -23.26 -13.51 -13.99
N SER A 9 -23.95 -14.00 -12.97
CA SER A 9 -23.92 -13.52 -11.58
C SER A 9 -22.60 -13.84 -10.84
N GLY A 10 -21.49 -14.00 -11.56
CA GLY A 10 -20.26 -14.60 -11.02
C GLY A 10 -19.22 -13.64 -10.46
N GLY A 11 -19.23 -12.35 -10.82
CA GLY A 11 -18.09 -11.42 -10.60
C GLY A 11 -18.35 -10.24 -9.68
N ASP A 12 -19.49 -10.19 -9.00
CA ASP A 12 -19.89 -9.03 -8.21
C ASP A 12 -19.16 -8.99 -6.86
N LEU A 13 -18.42 -7.91 -6.59
CA LEU A 13 -17.72 -7.70 -5.32
C LEU A 13 -18.70 -7.13 -4.29
N ALA A 14 -18.83 -7.78 -3.13
CA ALA A 14 -19.66 -7.26 -2.04
C ALA A 14 -18.93 -6.17 -1.24
N LEU A 15 -17.62 -6.32 -1.08
CA LEU A 15 -16.77 -5.44 -0.30
C LEU A 15 -15.33 -5.46 -0.82
N CYS A 16 -14.64 -4.32 -0.76
CA CYS A 16 -13.19 -4.27 -0.83
C CYS A 16 -12.59 -3.96 0.55
N VAL A 17 -11.58 -4.73 0.97
CA VAL A 17 -10.80 -4.47 2.17
C VAL A 17 -9.37 -4.12 1.77
N VAL A 18 -8.96 -2.89 2.07
CA VAL A 18 -7.57 -2.43 1.95
C VAL A 18 -6.89 -2.63 3.30
N LEU A 19 -5.91 -3.53 3.34
CA LEU A 19 -5.10 -3.79 4.54
C LEU A 19 -3.98 -2.74 4.62
N GLY A 20 -4.20 -1.71 5.43
CA GLY A 20 -3.29 -0.57 5.61
C GLY A 20 -2.28 -0.70 6.75
N GLY A 21 -2.34 -1.77 7.55
CA GLY A 21 -1.45 -1.98 8.68
C GLY A 21 -1.35 -3.44 9.10
N GLY A 22 -0.48 -3.70 10.07
CA GLY A 22 -0.30 -5.01 10.68
C GLY A 22 0.49 -4.90 11.97
N LEU A 23 0.61 -6.02 12.70
CA LEU A 23 1.27 -6.10 14.00
C LEU A 23 2.73 -5.61 14.02
N GLN A 24 3.40 -5.57 12.86
CA GLN A 24 4.78 -5.12 12.73
C GLN A 24 4.88 -4.01 11.69
N SER A 25 5.45 -2.88 12.09
CA SER A 25 5.82 -1.81 11.16
C SER A 25 6.92 -2.28 10.23
N SER A 26 6.79 -1.98 8.93
CA SER A 26 7.89 -2.13 7.98
C SER A 26 9.00 -1.11 8.29
N PRO A 27 10.24 -1.34 7.81
CA PRO A 27 11.32 -0.36 7.96
C PRO A 27 10.91 1.05 7.48
N LEU A 28 10.25 1.16 6.32
CA LEU A 28 9.75 2.44 5.82
C LEU A 28 8.70 3.05 6.77
N GLN A 29 7.73 2.26 7.22
CA GLN A 29 6.68 2.73 8.14
C GLN A 29 7.27 3.26 9.46
N SER A 30 8.31 2.61 9.99
CA SER A 30 9.00 3.04 11.20
C SER A 30 9.78 4.34 11.02
N LEU A 31 10.26 4.63 9.81
CA LEU A 31 10.96 5.88 9.49
C LEU A 31 10.02 7.06 9.28
N CYS A 32 8.82 6.82 8.74
CA CYS A 32 7.94 7.90 8.31
C CYS A 32 7.13 8.57 9.42
N HIS A 33 6.78 7.88 10.50
CA HIS A 33 5.87 8.36 11.57
C HIS A 33 4.45 8.80 11.11
N ILE A 34 4.18 8.82 9.81
CA ILE A 34 2.86 8.93 9.15
C ILE A 34 2.52 7.59 8.48
N SER A 35 1.29 7.41 8.02
CA SER A 35 0.94 6.21 7.26
C SER A 35 1.69 6.17 5.92
N VAL A 36 2.27 5.03 5.55
CA VAL A 36 2.82 4.82 4.19
C VAL A 36 1.75 5.05 3.11
N LEU A 37 0.47 4.85 3.45
CA LEU A 37 -0.65 5.11 2.56
C LEU A 37 -0.78 6.59 2.16
N ASP A 38 -0.26 7.50 2.97
CA ASP A 38 -0.32 8.95 2.74
C ASP A 38 0.88 9.47 1.94
N LEU A 39 1.91 8.64 1.74
CA LEU A 39 3.08 9.03 0.95
C LEU A 39 2.68 9.22 -0.53
N PRO A 40 3.15 10.27 -1.22
CA PRO A 40 2.86 10.47 -2.63
C PRO A 40 3.64 9.48 -3.49
N ILE A 41 3.01 8.81 -4.44
CA ILE A 41 3.70 7.94 -5.42
C ILE A 41 4.01 8.67 -6.72
N THR A 42 3.16 9.64 -7.07
CA THR A 42 3.35 10.61 -8.16
C THR A 42 2.76 11.94 -7.70
N PRO A 43 3.02 13.07 -8.39
CA PRO A 43 2.45 14.36 -7.99
C PRO A 43 0.92 14.31 -7.86
N GLY A 44 0.41 14.67 -6.68
CA GLY A 44 -1.02 14.68 -6.37
C GLY A 44 -1.68 13.31 -6.15
N VAL A 45 -0.92 12.21 -6.13
CA VAL A 45 -1.45 10.85 -5.95
C VAL A 45 -0.71 10.15 -4.81
N SER A 46 -1.40 9.88 -3.71
CA SER A 46 -0.87 9.06 -2.61
C SER A 46 -0.81 7.57 -2.96
N VAL A 47 -0.11 6.78 -2.14
CA VAL A 47 -0.16 5.32 -2.21
C VAL A 47 -1.61 4.81 -2.08
N LEU A 48 -2.41 5.40 -1.18
CA LEU A 48 -3.82 5.03 -1.05
C LEU A 48 -4.61 5.37 -2.32
N ASP A 49 -4.39 6.54 -2.90
CA ASP A 49 -5.06 6.94 -4.15
C ASP A 49 -4.73 5.99 -5.30
N HIS A 50 -3.47 5.54 -5.39
CA HIS A 50 -3.04 4.54 -6.37
C HIS A 50 -3.79 3.21 -6.20
N VAL A 51 -3.87 2.71 -4.97
CA VAL A 51 -4.58 1.47 -4.65
C VAL A 51 -6.07 1.60 -4.96
N LEU A 52 -6.69 2.70 -4.55
CA LEU A 52 -8.11 2.96 -4.83
C LEU A 52 -8.38 3.07 -6.33
N GLY A 53 -7.48 3.68 -7.10
CA GLY A 53 -7.59 3.72 -8.57
C GLY A 53 -7.63 2.32 -9.19
N ARG A 54 -6.86 1.36 -8.68
CA ARG A 54 -6.95 -0.05 -9.15
C ARG A 54 -8.28 -0.71 -8.78
N VAL A 55 -8.86 -0.35 -7.63
CA VAL A 55 -10.18 -0.83 -7.21
C VAL A 55 -11.27 -0.22 -8.11
N GLU A 56 -11.20 1.07 -8.42
CA GLU A 56 -12.10 1.75 -9.36
C GLU A 56 -12.07 1.08 -10.74
N GLU A 57 -10.87 0.83 -11.28
CA GLU A 57 -10.70 0.15 -12.57
C GLU A 57 -11.31 -1.26 -12.58
N ALA A 58 -11.12 -2.03 -11.49
CA ALA A 58 -11.68 -3.37 -11.38
C ALA A 58 -13.20 -3.38 -11.20
N HIS A 59 -13.77 -2.26 -10.75
CA HIS A 59 -15.20 -2.10 -10.48
C HIS A 59 -15.93 -1.25 -11.54
N ALA A 60 -15.23 -0.75 -12.57
CA ALA A 60 -15.74 0.25 -13.50
C ALA A 60 -17.01 -0.16 -14.28
N ALA A 61 -17.22 -1.47 -14.48
CA ALA A 61 -18.39 -1.99 -15.20
C ALA A 61 -19.63 -2.20 -14.31
N ALA A 62 -19.51 -2.02 -12.99
CA ALA A 62 -20.60 -2.29 -12.06
C ALA A 62 -21.52 -1.07 -11.89
N SER A 63 -22.82 -1.33 -11.78
CA SER A 63 -23.84 -0.27 -11.66
C SER A 63 -24.05 0.26 -10.23
N ARG A 64 -23.51 -0.43 -9.21
CA ARG A 64 -23.64 -0.07 -7.80
C ARG A 64 -22.32 0.41 -7.24
N SER A 65 -22.35 1.27 -6.23
CA SER A 65 -21.13 1.63 -5.51
C SER A 65 -20.58 0.43 -4.72
N LEU A 66 -19.24 0.32 -4.67
CA LEU A 66 -18.54 -0.70 -3.89
C LEU A 66 -18.14 -0.12 -2.53
N PRO A 67 -18.59 -0.72 -1.41
CA PRO A 67 -18.05 -0.37 -0.12
C PRO A 67 -16.57 -0.76 -0.03
N VAL A 68 -15.74 0.18 0.44
CA VAL A 68 -14.31 -0.01 0.65
C VAL A 68 -13.99 0.26 2.11
N ARG A 69 -13.30 -0.67 2.76
CA ARG A 69 -12.81 -0.53 4.14
C ARG A 69 -11.30 -0.47 4.12
N VAL A 70 -10.74 0.71 4.43
CA VAL A 70 -9.30 0.89 4.64
C VAL A 70 -9.01 0.62 6.11
N VAL A 71 -8.47 -0.56 6.39
CA VAL A 71 -8.29 -1.04 7.75
C VAL A 71 -6.87 -0.74 8.21
N TYR A 72 -6.74 -0.11 9.38
CA TYR A 72 -5.44 0.18 9.99
C TYR A 72 -5.42 -0.23 11.47
N GLY A 73 -4.22 -0.37 12.02
CA GLY A 73 -4.00 -0.79 13.40
C GLY A 73 -2.64 -0.32 13.89
N ASP A 74 -2.49 -0.19 15.20
CA ASP A 74 -1.22 0.23 15.79
C ASP A 74 -0.12 -0.82 15.51
N PRO A 75 1.14 -0.42 15.26
CA PRO A 75 1.68 0.94 15.45
C PRO A 75 1.50 1.86 14.23
N VAL A 76 0.76 1.44 13.21
CA VAL A 76 0.58 2.23 11.99
C VAL A 76 -0.40 3.39 12.25
N PRO A 77 0.01 4.65 12.00
CA PRO A 77 -0.87 5.81 12.14
C PRO A 77 -2.12 5.69 11.25
N ARG A 78 -3.20 6.35 11.68
CA ARG A 78 -4.43 6.46 10.87
C ARG A 78 -4.09 7.13 9.54
N PRO A 79 -4.40 6.51 8.39
CA PRO A 79 -4.23 7.15 7.09
C PRO A 79 -5.18 8.35 6.95
N SER A 80 -4.78 9.29 6.12
CA SER A 80 -5.57 10.46 5.76
C SER A 80 -6.81 10.05 4.97
N LYS A 81 -7.90 10.81 5.11
CA LYS A 81 -9.13 10.55 4.36
C LYS A 81 -8.87 10.85 2.87
N PRO A 82 -9.02 9.86 1.96
CA PRO A 82 -8.84 10.11 0.53
C PRO A 82 -9.94 11.01 -0.02
N ALA A 83 -9.67 11.61 -1.18
CA ALA A 83 -10.69 12.36 -1.92
C ALA A 83 -11.88 11.46 -2.28
N ALA A 84 -13.06 12.07 -2.42
CA ALA A 84 -14.27 11.37 -2.84
C ALA A 84 -14.07 10.80 -4.25
N ARG A 85 -14.58 9.58 -4.45
CA ARG A 85 -14.39 8.77 -5.66
C ARG A 85 -15.72 8.26 -6.17
N GLN A 86 -15.96 8.37 -7.47
CA GLN A 86 -17.21 7.88 -8.05
C GLN A 86 -17.22 6.34 -8.01
N GLY A 87 -18.34 5.77 -7.55
CA GLY A 87 -18.49 4.31 -7.50
C GLY A 87 -17.84 3.64 -6.29
N LEU A 88 -17.14 4.35 -5.39
CA LEU A 88 -16.59 3.78 -4.16
C LEU A 88 -17.14 4.47 -2.90
N GLU A 89 -17.52 3.68 -1.90
CA GLU A 89 -17.92 4.15 -0.57
C GLU A 89 -16.81 3.84 0.44
N ILE A 90 -15.88 4.79 0.61
CA ILE A 90 -14.64 4.58 1.36
C ILE A 90 -14.81 4.95 2.83
N GLU A 91 -14.48 4.01 3.72
CA GLU A 91 -14.42 4.21 5.16
C GLU A 91 -13.06 3.76 5.72
N ILE A 92 -12.44 4.60 6.55
CA ILE A 92 -11.20 4.26 7.27
C ILE A 92 -11.56 3.70 8.64
N VAL A 93 -11.29 2.41 8.80
CA VAL A 93 -11.68 1.63 9.98
C VAL A 93 -10.45 1.24 10.77
N ARG A 94 -10.51 1.45 12.09
CA ARG A 94 -9.47 0.93 12.99
C ARG A 94 -9.79 -0.51 13.33
N GLU A 95 -8.79 -1.39 13.33
CA GLU A 95 -8.96 -2.75 13.80
C GLU A 95 -9.51 -2.76 15.24
N ALA A 96 -10.48 -3.63 15.50
CA ALA A 96 -11.10 -3.74 16.82
C ALA A 96 -10.15 -4.39 17.84
N ASN A 97 -9.39 -5.39 17.40
CA ASN A 97 -8.57 -6.25 18.24
C ASN A 97 -7.16 -6.40 17.65
N ARG A 98 -6.13 -5.96 18.39
CA ARG A 98 -4.74 -5.90 17.90
C ARG A 98 -4.15 -7.27 17.51
N TRP A 99 -4.64 -8.37 18.08
CA TRP A 99 -3.97 -9.67 18.00
C TRP A 99 -4.63 -10.66 17.04
N ARG A 100 -5.41 -10.17 16.07
CA ARG A 100 -6.21 -11.04 15.18
C ARG A 100 -5.46 -11.56 13.96
N GLY A 101 -4.42 -10.85 13.54
CA GLY A 101 -3.73 -11.13 12.28
C GLY A 101 -4.61 -10.84 11.05
N PRO A 102 -4.05 -10.87 9.83
CA PRO A 102 -4.78 -10.49 8.62
C PRO A 102 -6.07 -11.29 8.39
N ALA A 103 -6.09 -12.61 8.67
CA ALA A 103 -7.30 -13.41 8.51
C ALA A 103 -8.38 -13.02 9.52
N GLY A 104 -7.99 -12.80 10.78
CA GLY A 104 -8.93 -12.40 11.83
C GLY A 104 -9.51 -10.99 11.61
N VAL A 105 -8.69 -10.05 11.14
CA VAL A 105 -9.14 -8.72 10.74
C VAL A 105 -10.14 -8.79 9.58
N LEU A 106 -9.86 -9.63 8.57
CA LEU A 106 -10.80 -9.85 7.48
C LEU A 106 -12.13 -10.42 7.97
N LEU A 107 -12.10 -11.45 8.83
CA LEU A 107 -13.32 -12.01 9.41
C LEU A 107 -14.12 -10.94 10.15
N ASP A 108 -13.48 -10.13 11.00
CA ASP A 108 -14.15 -9.10 11.79
C ASP A 108 -14.85 -8.05 10.92
N VAL A 109 -14.18 -7.61 9.85
CA VAL A 109 -14.73 -6.62 8.93
C VAL A 109 -15.85 -7.22 8.07
N CYS A 110 -15.74 -8.49 7.71
CA CYS A 110 -16.63 -9.14 6.74
C CYS A 110 -17.72 -10.00 7.37
N ASP A 111 -17.82 -10.10 8.70
CA ASP A 111 -18.70 -11.06 9.37
C ASP A 111 -20.19 -10.87 9.05
N HIS A 112 -20.58 -9.63 8.77
CA HIS A 112 -21.94 -9.25 8.43
C HIS A 112 -22.35 -9.59 6.99
N LEU A 113 -21.41 -10.03 6.14
CA LEU A 113 -21.67 -10.34 4.75
C LEU A 113 -22.26 -11.76 4.58
N PRO A 114 -23.08 -11.99 3.54
CA PRO A 114 -23.52 -13.33 3.17
C PRO A 114 -22.35 -14.29 2.92
N SER A 115 -22.54 -15.58 3.21
CA SER A 115 -21.48 -16.59 3.09
C SER A 115 -20.90 -16.73 1.68
N ASP A 116 -21.69 -16.48 0.65
CA ASP A 116 -21.30 -16.56 -0.77
C ASP A 116 -20.74 -15.27 -1.35
N ALA A 117 -20.70 -14.19 -0.55
CA ALA A 117 -20.20 -12.89 -0.98
C ALA A 117 -18.71 -12.93 -1.35
N ASN A 118 -18.36 -12.32 -2.49
CA ASN A 118 -16.96 -12.16 -2.90
C ASN A 118 -16.37 -10.88 -2.30
N ILE A 119 -15.21 -11.00 -1.68
CA ILE A 119 -14.48 -9.91 -1.04
C ILE A 119 -13.17 -9.71 -1.80
N LEU A 120 -12.93 -8.49 -2.28
CA LEU A 120 -11.62 -8.09 -2.80
C LEU A 120 -10.74 -7.67 -1.62
N VAL A 121 -9.60 -8.33 -1.44
CA VAL A 121 -8.62 -7.96 -0.41
C VAL A 121 -7.36 -7.47 -1.07
N ILE A 122 -6.88 -6.29 -0.67
CA ILE A 122 -5.69 -5.66 -1.26
C ILE A 122 -4.76 -5.15 -0.16
N GLU A 123 -3.46 -5.41 -0.28
CA GLU A 123 -2.43 -4.84 0.60
C GLU A 123 -2.23 -3.36 0.24
N GLY A 124 -2.49 -2.45 1.17
CA GLY A 124 -2.45 -1.02 0.89
C GLY A 124 -1.04 -0.46 0.68
N ALA A 125 -0.05 -0.91 1.47
CA ALA A 125 1.34 -0.46 1.36
C ALA A 125 2.09 -1.16 0.21
N ARG A 126 1.53 -1.05 -1.01
CA ARG A 126 2.00 -1.74 -2.20
C ARG A 126 1.67 -0.94 -3.46
N TRP A 127 2.60 -0.91 -4.39
CA TRP A 127 2.35 -0.40 -5.73
C TRP A 127 1.88 -1.52 -6.65
N TYR A 128 0.87 -1.22 -7.47
CA TYR A 128 0.24 -2.13 -8.43
C TYR A 128 0.35 -1.56 -9.84
N GLY A 129 1.20 -2.16 -10.66
CA GLY A 129 1.49 -1.67 -12.00
C GLY A 129 0.58 -2.21 -13.10
N ALA A 130 -0.22 -3.25 -12.81
CA ALA A 130 -1.16 -3.85 -13.75
C ALA A 130 -2.60 -3.80 -13.22
N PRO A 131 -3.62 -3.79 -14.11
CA PRO A 131 -5.02 -3.90 -13.71
C PRO A 131 -5.29 -5.17 -12.91
N ILE A 132 -6.15 -5.06 -11.89
CA ILE A 132 -6.55 -6.20 -11.04
C ILE A 132 -7.92 -6.78 -11.43
N GLY A 133 -8.68 -6.15 -12.33
CA GLY A 133 -9.97 -6.66 -12.85
C GLY A 133 -9.91 -8.11 -13.36
N PRO A 134 -8.90 -8.51 -14.16
CA PRO A 134 -8.77 -9.89 -14.63
C PRO A 134 -8.66 -10.94 -13.51
N LEU A 135 -8.21 -10.58 -12.31
CA LEU A 135 -8.21 -11.45 -11.14
C LEU A 135 -9.65 -11.76 -10.68
N VAL A 136 -10.49 -10.73 -10.64
CA VAL A 136 -11.91 -10.81 -10.22
C VAL A 136 -12.69 -11.65 -11.21
N GLU A 137 -12.49 -11.41 -12.51
CA GLU A 137 -13.07 -12.22 -13.58
C GLU A 137 -12.63 -13.68 -13.50
N ALA A 138 -11.35 -13.94 -13.28
CA ALA A 138 -10.82 -15.29 -13.15
C ALA A 138 -11.39 -16.02 -11.92
N HIS A 139 -11.63 -15.31 -10.80
CA HIS A 139 -12.29 -15.87 -9.63
C HIS A 139 -13.70 -16.37 -9.95
N ALA A 140 -14.48 -15.50 -10.61
CA ALA A 140 -15.84 -15.79 -11.05
C ALA A 140 -15.90 -17.01 -11.99
N GLN A 141 -15.13 -16.96 -13.07
CA GLN A 141 -15.14 -17.96 -14.14
C GLN A 141 -14.70 -19.35 -13.65
N ARG A 142 -13.78 -19.40 -12.69
CA ARG A 142 -13.24 -20.66 -12.16
C ARG A 142 -14.03 -21.18 -10.95
N GLY A 143 -15.02 -20.44 -10.47
CA GLY A 143 -15.79 -20.79 -9.28
C GLY A 143 -14.89 -21.11 -8.09
N ALA A 144 -13.87 -20.27 -7.87
CA ALA A 144 -12.89 -20.46 -6.80
C ALA A 144 -13.48 -20.07 -5.43
N GLU A 145 -12.93 -20.63 -4.36
CA GLU A 145 -13.15 -20.18 -2.98
C GLU A 145 -12.22 -19.03 -2.64
N VAL A 146 -10.98 -19.14 -3.11
CA VAL A 146 -9.98 -18.07 -3.04
C VAL A 146 -9.24 -17.99 -4.37
N THR A 147 -9.11 -16.80 -4.92
CA THR A 147 -8.15 -16.50 -5.98
C THR A 147 -7.04 -15.63 -5.44
N ILE A 148 -5.79 -16.05 -5.62
CA ILE A 148 -4.59 -15.35 -5.15
C ILE A 148 -3.85 -14.81 -6.36
N ALA A 149 -3.46 -13.54 -6.29
CA ALA A 149 -2.58 -12.97 -7.31
C ALA A 149 -1.10 -13.23 -7.00
N GLN A 150 -0.34 -13.56 -8.04
CA GLN A 150 1.12 -13.56 -8.03
C GLN A 150 1.66 -12.62 -9.12
N ALA A 151 2.86 -12.10 -8.91
CA ALA A 151 3.60 -11.41 -9.96
C ALA A 151 4.21 -12.42 -10.96
N ALA A 152 4.77 -11.91 -12.06
CA ALA A 152 5.39 -12.75 -13.09
C ALA A 152 6.55 -13.62 -12.56
N ASP A 153 7.26 -13.14 -11.53
CA ASP A 153 8.33 -13.86 -10.81
C ASP A 153 7.79 -14.85 -9.75
N ARG A 154 6.47 -15.06 -9.71
CA ARG A 154 5.74 -15.90 -8.74
C ARG A 154 5.76 -15.39 -7.30
N SER A 155 6.26 -14.18 -7.05
CA SER A 155 6.13 -13.56 -5.73
C SER A 155 4.65 -13.24 -5.45
N PRO A 156 4.20 -13.26 -4.17
CA PRO A 156 2.84 -12.86 -3.82
C PRO A 156 2.58 -11.41 -4.26
N ALA A 157 1.47 -11.16 -4.96
CA ALA A 157 1.14 -9.83 -5.45
C ALA A 157 0.29 -8.99 -4.49
N GLY A 158 -0.07 -9.53 -3.32
CA GLY A 158 -0.79 -8.79 -2.28
C GLY A 158 -2.22 -8.44 -2.66
N VAL A 159 -2.87 -9.17 -3.56
CA VAL A 159 -4.29 -8.99 -3.88
C VAL A 159 -4.96 -10.36 -4.02
N TYR A 160 -6.18 -10.45 -3.50
CA TYR A 160 -6.94 -11.68 -3.34
C TYR A 160 -8.41 -11.42 -3.62
N VAL A 161 -9.11 -12.43 -4.13
CA VAL A 161 -10.58 -12.48 -4.09
C VAL A 161 -10.97 -13.69 -3.25
N ILE A 162 -11.71 -13.45 -2.18
CA ILE A 162 -12.03 -14.45 -1.15
C ILE A 162 -13.55 -14.51 -1.00
N ARG A 163 -14.13 -15.70 -1.11
CA ARG A 163 -15.54 -15.92 -0.71
C ARG A 163 -15.64 -15.80 0.80
N ARG A 164 -16.64 -15.08 1.33
CA ARG A 164 -16.81 -14.86 2.78
C ARG A 164 -16.75 -16.16 3.58
N SER A 165 -17.39 -17.25 3.16
CA SER A 165 -17.35 -18.54 3.86
C SER A 165 -15.93 -19.11 4.04
N SER A 166 -14.97 -18.72 3.19
CA SER A 166 -13.56 -19.11 3.34
C SER A 166 -12.89 -18.49 4.57
N LEU A 167 -13.50 -17.49 5.21
CA LEU A 167 -13.04 -16.91 6.48
C LEU A 167 -13.64 -17.61 7.71
N ASP A 168 -14.66 -18.47 7.57
CA ASP A 168 -15.30 -19.17 8.70
C ASP A 168 -14.35 -20.01 9.56
N PRO A 169 -13.30 -20.65 9.02
CA PRO A 169 -12.34 -21.40 9.82
C PRO A 169 -11.49 -20.51 10.75
N THR A 170 -11.50 -19.18 10.56
CA THR A 170 -10.72 -18.24 11.36
C THR A 170 -11.31 -18.10 12.77
N PRO A 171 -10.50 -18.27 13.83
CA PRO A 171 -11.00 -18.18 15.19
C PRO A 171 -11.45 -16.75 15.52
N ARG A 172 -12.48 -16.66 16.39
CA ARG A 172 -13.00 -15.39 16.91
C ARG A 172 -12.03 -14.70 17.88
N LEU A 173 -11.07 -15.44 18.43
CA LEU A 173 -10.04 -14.96 19.35
C LEU A 173 -8.67 -15.50 18.92
N GLY A 174 -7.64 -14.69 19.15
CA GLY A 174 -6.26 -15.04 18.83
C GLY A 174 -5.84 -14.68 17.40
N PHE A 175 -4.58 -14.95 17.11
CA PHE A 175 -3.92 -14.59 15.87
C PHE A 175 -4.10 -15.68 14.82
N MET A 176 -4.48 -15.26 13.60
CA MET A 176 -4.40 -16.11 12.42
C MET A 176 -3.86 -15.32 11.22
N ASP A 177 -2.76 -15.81 10.66
CA ASP A 177 -2.22 -15.30 9.40
C ASP A 177 -3.05 -15.76 8.21
N LEU A 178 -3.24 -14.87 7.25
CA LEU A 178 -3.99 -15.18 6.02
C LEU A 178 -3.26 -16.21 5.17
N LYS A 179 -1.95 -16.02 4.91
CA LYS A 179 -1.21 -16.77 3.90
C LYS A 179 -0.69 -18.09 4.46
N GLU A 180 -0.14 -18.06 5.65
CA GLU A 180 0.54 -19.20 6.26
C GLU A 180 -0.44 -20.16 6.94
N GLN A 181 -1.53 -19.65 7.53
CA GLN A 181 -2.45 -20.46 8.33
C GLN A 181 -3.79 -20.67 7.65
N LEU A 182 -4.49 -19.61 7.22
CA LEU A 182 -5.82 -19.77 6.64
C LEU A 182 -5.79 -20.49 5.29
N LEU A 183 -4.94 -20.05 4.35
CA LEU A 183 -4.83 -20.72 3.05
C LEU A 183 -4.37 -22.18 3.19
N GLY A 184 -3.41 -22.46 4.07
CA GLY A 184 -2.95 -23.82 4.33
C GLY A 184 -4.08 -24.73 4.83
N ARG A 185 -4.93 -24.22 5.71
CA ARG A 185 -6.10 -24.94 6.19
C ARG A 185 -7.14 -25.17 5.09
N LEU A 186 -7.47 -24.15 4.29
CA LEU A 186 -8.42 -24.29 3.20
C LEU A 186 -7.94 -25.31 2.14
N LEU A 187 -6.64 -25.34 1.86
CA LEU A 187 -6.03 -26.36 0.99
C LEU A 187 -6.20 -27.77 1.57
N ALA A 188 -5.93 -27.95 2.87
CA ALA A 188 -6.11 -29.24 3.55
C ALA A 188 -7.57 -29.72 3.55
N GLU A 189 -8.53 -28.79 3.54
CA GLU A 189 -9.97 -29.06 3.41
C GLU A 189 -10.41 -29.32 1.96
N GLY A 190 -9.50 -29.28 0.98
CA GLY A 190 -9.81 -29.50 -0.43
C GLY A 190 -10.56 -28.33 -1.10
N ARG A 191 -10.54 -27.14 -0.50
CA ARG A 191 -11.17 -25.93 -1.06
C ARG A 191 -10.48 -25.53 -2.35
N ARG A 192 -11.25 -25.02 -3.31
CA ARG A 192 -10.73 -24.59 -4.62
C ARG A 192 -9.99 -23.26 -4.49
N ILE A 193 -8.68 -23.32 -4.33
CA ILE A 193 -7.79 -22.16 -4.36
C ILE A 193 -7.14 -22.07 -5.74
N VAL A 194 -7.20 -20.89 -6.34
CA VAL A 194 -6.70 -20.61 -7.70
C VAL A 194 -5.63 -19.54 -7.64
N VAL A 195 -4.58 -19.70 -8.45
CA VAL A 195 -3.57 -18.65 -8.65
C VAL A 195 -3.84 -17.94 -9.98
N HIS A 196 -3.72 -16.61 -9.96
CA HIS A 196 -3.78 -15.75 -11.13
C HIS A 196 -2.48 -14.95 -11.22
N THR A 197 -1.82 -14.96 -12.38
CA THR A 197 -0.61 -14.17 -12.60
C THR A 197 -1.00 -12.79 -13.14
N LEU A 198 -0.62 -11.73 -12.42
CA LEU A 198 -0.82 -10.36 -12.91
C LEU A 198 0.10 -10.06 -14.08
N ALA A 199 -0.37 -9.20 -14.99
CA ALA A 199 0.46 -8.68 -16.08
C ALA A 199 1.65 -7.86 -15.55
N THR A 200 2.66 -7.68 -16.39
CA THR A 200 3.77 -6.76 -16.10
C THR A 200 3.29 -5.31 -16.16
N PRO A 201 3.89 -4.38 -15.39
CA PRO A 201 5.06 -4.53 -14.51
C PRO A 201 4.79 -5.15 -13.12
N GLY A 202 3.64 -5.78 -12.89
CA GLY A 202 3.36 -6.55 -11.68
C GLY A 202 3.09 -5.67 -10.46
N THR A 203 3.74 -5.95 -9.33
CA THR A 203 3.51 -5.21 -8.07
C THR A 203 4.80 -5.09 -7.25
N MET A 204 4.89 -4.08 -6.38
CA MET A 204 6.06 -3.84 -5.52
C MET A 204 5.62 -3.50 -4.09
N PRO A 205 6.01 -4.26 -3.05
CA PRO A 205 5.71 -3.92 -1.67
C PRO A 205 6.51 -2.68 -1.22
N LEU A 206 5.83 -1.72 -0.60
CA LEU A 206 6.42 -0.45 -0.16
C LEU A 206 6.89 -0.56 1.29
N ARG A 207 7.87 -1.45 1.51
CA ARG A 207 8.39 -1.77 2.86
C ARG A 207 9.71 -1.08 3.20
N SER A 208 10.45 -0.62 2.19
CA SER A 208 11.72 0.09 2.33
C SER A 208 11.70 1.39 1.53
N LEU A 209 12.57 2.34 1.91
CA LEU A 209 12.76 3.59 1.18
C LEU A 209 13.14 3.34 -0.28
N GLU A 210 14.13 2.48 -0.52
CA GLU A 210 14.56 2.09 -1.87
C GLU A 210 13.40 1.52 -2.70
N GLY A 211 12.63 0.60 -2.13
CA GLY A 211 11.48 0.00 -2.81
C GLY A 211 10.40 1.01 -3.15
N TYR A 212 10.17 1.98 -2.25
CA TYR A 212 9.23 3.07 -2.48
C TYR A 212 9.69 4.04 -3.58
N LEU A 213 10.95 4.49 -3.54
CA LEU A 213 11.49 5.39 -4.58
C LEU A 213 11.54 4.70 -5.95
N ARG A 214 11.84 3.39 -5.98
CA ARG A 214 11.76 2.59 -7.20
C ARG A 214 10.34 2.55 -7.74
N ALA A 215 9.34 2.35 -6.87
CA ALA A 215 7.94 2.36 -7.27
C ALA A 215 7.50 3.70 -7.85
N GLY A 216 7.89 4.82 -7.22
CA GLY A 216 7.62 6.16 -7.75
C GLY A 216 8.24 6.40 -9.13
N ARG A 217 9.51 6.01 -9.32
CA ARG A 217 10.19 6.10 -10.62
C ARG A 217 9.44 5.32 -11.70
N VAL A 218 9.08 4.06 -11.43
CA VAL A 218 8.33 3.23 -12.38
C VAL A 218 6.94 3.83 -12.66
N ALA A 219 6.24 4.31 -11.62
CA ALA A 219 4.92 4.93 -11.75
C ALA A 219 4.94 6.20 -12.61
N SER A 220 6.03 6.97 -12.56
CA SER A 220 6.17 8.19 -13.36
C SER A 220 6.45 7.95 -14.84
N GLY A 221 6.81 6.72 -15.24
CA GLY A 221 7.29 6.43 -16.59
C GLY A 221 8.62 7.12 -16.95
N SER A 222 9.28 7.78 -16.00
CA SER A 222 10.55 8.47 -16.22
C SER A 222 11.69 7.46 -16.40
N SER A 223 12.41 7.57 -17.51
CA SER A 223 13.70 6.92 -17.72
C SER A 223 14.85 7.67 -17.02
N GLY A 224 14.59 8.86 -16.47
CA GLY A 224 15.55 9.73 -15.80
C GLY A 224 15.30 9.86 -14.30
N GLU A 225 15.70 11.01 -13.75
CA GLU A 225 15.43 11.35 -12.36
C GLU A 225 13.93 11.56 -12.13
N TRP A 226 13.45 11.16 -10.94
CA TRP A 226 12.06 11.29 -10.54
C TRP A 226 12.02 11.92 -9.16
N SER A 227 11.46 13.12 -9.05
CA SER A 227 11.21 13.75 -7.76
C SER A 227 9.75 14.18 -7.69
N VAL A 228 9.15 14.08 -6.51
CA VAL A 228 7.82 14.62 -6.24
C VAL A 228 7.97 15.76 -5.27
N LEU A 229 7.58 16.95 -5.72
CA LEU A 229 7.57 18.15 -4.90
C LEU A 229 6.12 18.53 -4.69
N ASP A 230 5.72 18.60 -3.43
CA ASP A 230 4.42 19.16 -3.06
C ASP A 230 4.36 20.65 -3.45
N PRO A 231 3.23 21.15 -3.97
CA PRO A 231 3.10 22.56 -4.36
C PRO A 231 3.40 23.56 -3.24
N ASP A 232 3.20 23.17 -1.99
CA ASP A 232 3.41 24.02 -0.82
C ASP A 232 4.80 23.82 -0.18
N CYS A 233 5.73 23.13 -0.85
CA CYS A 233 7.12 23.07 -0.41
C CYS A 233 7.93 24.27 -0.92
N GLU A 234 8.99 24.61 -0.19
CA GLU A 234 9.90 25.70 -0.57
C GLU A 234 11.28 25.12 -0.88
N VAL A 235 11.82 25.46 -2.06
CA VAL A 235 13.17 25.07 -2.50
C VAL A 235 13.98 26.34 -2.75
N GLY A 236 15.00 26.56 -1.93
CA GLY A 236 15.88 27.72 -1.98
C GLY A 236 16.81 27.71 -3.18
N GLU A 237 17.36 28.88 -3.50
CA GLU A 237 18.30 29.05 -4.61
C GLU A 237 19.51 28.12 -4.47
N GLY A 238 19.87 27.43 -5.56
CA GLY A 238 21.01 26.50 -5.59
C GLY A 238 20.81 25.19 -4.82
N ALA A 239 19.65 24.94 -4.23
CA ALA A 239 19.34 23.64 -3.64
C ALA A 239 19.17 22.56 -4.72
N VAL A 240 19.57 21.32 -4.41
CA VAL A 240 19.54 20.18 -5.33
C VAL A 240 18.63 19.10 -4.77
N VAL A 241 17.61 18.70 -5.53
CA VAL A 241 16.66 17.64 -5.15
C VAL A 241 16.60 16.57 -6.23
N VAL A 242 17.15 15.39 -5.94
CA VAL A 242 17.30 14.30 -6.90
C VAL A 242 16.67 13.02 -6.38
N SER A 243 15.84 12.37 -7.21
CA SER A 243 15.24 11.07 -6.86
C SER A 243 14.50 11.07 -5.51
N SER A 244 13.85 12.19 -5.15
CA SER A 244 13.39 12.45 -3.77
C SER A 244 11.95 12.93 -3.71
N VAL A 245 11.34 12.80 -2.53
CA VAL A 245 9.96 13.24 -2.26
C VAL A 245 10.00 14.34 -1.21
N ILE A 246 9.49 15.53 -1.56
CA ILE A 246 9.41 16.69 -0.68
C ILE A 246 7.93 16.95 -0.41
N MET A 247 7.51 16.77 0.85
CA MET A 247 6.11 16.91 1.25
C MET A 247 5.73 18.36 1.57
N ARG A 248 4.42 18.57 1.72
CA ARG A 248 3.80 19.85 2.07
C ARG A 248 4.51 20.58 3.21
N GLY A 249 4.79 21.87 2.99
CA GLY A 249 5.39 22.75 3.99
C GLY A 249 6.85 22.44 4.32
N ALA A 250 7.47 21.43 3.69
CA ALA A 250 8.90 21.20 3.83
C ALA A 250 9.69 22.33 3.18
N ARG A 251 10.84 22.66 3.78
CA ARG A 251 11.73 23.74 3.34
C ARG A 251 13.12 23.20 3.08
N ILE A 252 13.57 23.30 1.84
CA ILE A 252 14.94 23.00 1.44
C ILE A 252 15.66 24.34 1.29
N GLU A 253 16.48 24.72 2.27
CA GLU A 253 17.15 26.02 2.27
C GLU A 253 18.24 26.12 1.17
N PRO A 254 18.71 27.34 0.83
CA PRO A 254 19.70 27.55 -0.23
C PRO A 254 20.95 26.67 -0.11
N GLY A 255 21.36 26.07 -1.22
CA GLY A 255 22.54 25.19 -1.30
C GLY A 255 22.44 23.85 -0.58
N ALA A 256 21.28 23.48 -0.02
CA ALA A 256 21.07 22.15 0.55
C ALA A 256 20.97 21.07 -0.55
N VAL A 257 21.34 19.83 -0.19
CA VAL A 257 21.29 18.67 -1.11
C VAL A 257 20.41 17.57 -0.54
N VAL A 258 19.43 17.13 -1.33
CA VAL A 258 18.51 16.03 -1.00
C VAL A 258 18.56 15.00 -2.12
N ALA A 259 19.05 13.79 -1.82
CA ALA A 259 19.13 12.72 -2.80
C ALA A 259 18.51 11.43 -2.28
N ARG A 260 17.69 10.75 -3.10
CA ARG A 260 17.07 9.46 -2.77
C ARG A 260 16.42 9.44 -1.38
N SER A 261 15.73 10.52 -1.01
CA SER A 261 15.23 10.72 0.34
C SER A 261 13.78 11.18 0.35
N ILE A 262 13.12 11.05 1.50
CA ILE A 262 11.79 11.60 1.76
C ILE A 262 11.94 12.70 2.81
N VAL A 263 11.54 13.93 2.47
CA VAL A 263 11.46 15.05 3.41
C VAL A 263 9.98 15.24 3.74
N LEU A 264 9.59 14.86 4.96
CA LEU A 264 8.20 14.82 5.39
C LEU A 264 7.67 16.22 5.75
N GLU A 265 6.37 16.28 6.06
CA GLU A 265 5.64 17.52 6.24
C GLU A 265 6.32 18.48 7.24
N GLY A 266 6.50 19.74 6.82
CA GLY A 266 7.08 20.79 7.66
C GLY A 266 8.56 20.63 8.02
N ALA A 267 9.25 19.60 7.52
CA ALA A 267 10.67 19.41 7.80
C ALA A 267 11.54 20.47 7.10
N VAL A 268 12.65 20.83 7.71
CA VAL A 268 13.60 21.85 7.21
C VAL A 268 14.96 21.21 6.99
N ILE A 269 15.49 21.33 5.76
CA ILE A 269 16.88 21.01 5.45
C ILE A 269 17.64 22.32 5.37
N GLN A 270 18.51 22.59 6.34
CA GLN A 270 19.19 23.88 6.46
C GLN A 270 20.23 24.10 5.37
N SER A 271 20.59 25.37 5.17
CA SER A 271 21.59 25.79 4.19
C SER A 271 22.89 24.98 4.33
N GLY A 272 23.33 24.36 3.24
CA GLY A 272 24.54 23.53 3.21
C GLY A 272 24.42 22.15 3.89
N ALA A 273 23.23 21.77 4.36
CA ALA A 273 22.99 20.41 4.84
C ALA A 273 22.77 19.43 3.68
N GLU A 274 23.16 18.17 3.90
CA GLU A 274 23.02 17.10 2.92
C GLU A 274 22.27 15.92 3.52
N THR A 275 21.37 15.34 2.74
CA THR A 275 20.66 14.12 3.11
C THR A 275 20.55 13.16 1.94
N VAL A 276 20.95 11.91 2.19
CA VAL A 276 21.05 10.86 1.17
C VAL A 276 20.51 9.55 1.74
N ASP A 277 19.68 8.84 0.95
CA ASP A 277 19.12 7.53 1.32
C ASP A 277 18.41 7.53 2.68
N SER A 278 17.69 8.61 3.00
CA SER A 278 17.08 8.80 4.32
C SER A 278 15.63 9.28 4.28
N VAL A 279 15.00 9.29 5.46
CA VAL A 279 13.70 9.91 5.70
C VAL A 279 13.87 10.96 6.79
N VAL A 280 13.55 12.20 6.47
CA VAL A 280 13.55 13.31 7.43
C VAL A 280 12.14 13.44 8.01
N GLN A 281 12.04 13.27 9.33
CA GLN A 281 10.78 13.17 10.07
C GLN A 281 9.93 14.45 9.99
N PRO A 282 8.60 14.35 10.22
CA PRO A 282 7.73 15.52 10.19
C PRO A 282 8.20 16.60 11.17
N GLY A 283 8.33 17.85 10.68
CA GLY A 283 8.79 19.00 11.46
C GLY A 283 10.25 18.96 11.93
N ALA A 284 11.04 17.96 11.53
CA ALA A 284 12.44 17.87 11.92
C ALA A 284 13.28 18.95 11.21
N VAL A 285 14.34 19.43 11.88
CA VAL A 285 15.31 20.37 11.30
C VAL A 285 16.65 19.64 11.15
N LEU A 286 17.07 19.42 9.90
CA LEU A 286 18.37 18.86 9.58
C LEU A 286 19.38 19.99 9.43
N GLN A 287 20.38 20.00 10.31
CA GLN A 287 21.47 20.96 10.31
C GLN A 287 22.64 20.45 9.46
N PRO A 288 23.48 21.34 8.88
CA PRO A 288 24.73 20.91 8.28
C PRO A 288 25.62 20.24 9.33
N PRO A 289 26.50 19.30 8.92
CA PRO A 289 27.46 18.71 9.84
C PRO A 289 28.30 19.81 10.50
N ASP A 290 28.54 19.67 11.80
CA ASP A 290 29.41 20.60 12.52
C ASP A 290 30.81 20.55 11.90
N PRO A 291 31.36 21.67 11.38
CA PRO A 291 32.69 21.70 10.79
C PRO A 291 33.80 21.26 11.77
N PHE A 292 33.51 21.16 13.07
CA PHE A 292 34.43 20.70 14.10
C PHE A 292 34.23 19.25 14.56
N SER A 293 33.24 18.50 14.03
CA SER A 293 32.92 17.15 14.52
C SER A 293 33.83 16.01 14.02
N ASP A 294 34.95 16.29 13.32
CA ASP A 294 35.91 15.25 12.95
C ASP A 294 37.37 15.60 13.31
N ARG A 295 37.75 15.36 14.58
CA ARG A 295 39.16 15.19 15.00
C ARG A 295 39.45 14.06 15.99
N THR A 296 38.50 13.20 16.32
CA THR A 296 38.76 12.09 17.27
C THR A 296 38.02 10.80 16.89
N GLY A 297 38.47 10.12 15.83
CA GLY A 297 37.94 8.81 15.43
C GLY A 297 38.97 7.77 14.96
N ARG A 298 40.27 8.09 14.92
CA ARG A 298 41.35 7.11 14.65
C ARG A 298 42.38 7.08 15.78
N ARG A 299 42.06 6.33 16.84
CA ARG A 299 43.02 5.56 17.65
C ARG A 299 42.47 4.14 17.63
N GLY A 300 43.01 3.22 16.84
CA GLY A 300 44.31 2.61 17.06
C GLY A 300 44.12 1.38 17.95
N SER A 301 43.83 0.23 17.35
CA SER A 301 44.00 -1.08 18.00
C SER A 301 44.92 -1.92 17.12
N ARG A 302 46.13 -2.13 17.66
CA ARG A 302 47.01 -3.25 17.31
C ARG A 302 46.32 -4.56 17.65
#